data_AF-A0A2S2NNI8-F1
#
_entry.id   AF-A0A2S2NNI8-F1
#
_cell.length_a   1.000
_cell.length_b   1.000
_cell.length_c   1.000
_cell.angle_alpha   90.00
_cell.angle_beta   90.00
_cell.angle_gamma   90.00
#
_symmetry.space_group_name_H-M   'P 1'
#
loop_
_entity.id
_entity.type
_entity.pdbx_description
1 polymer ?
#
loop_
_entity_poly.entity_id
_entity_poly.type
_entity_poly.pdbx_seq_one_letter_code
_entity_poly.pdbx_strand_id
1 'polypeptide(L)'
;MLQVELWLGSWELPNVPFVNHVAPYVKASYMNYWCNNIKREEIDRIPNVPNYFGSLIERLWGAGLQKQLTKDHPLISLYRNVYWMTHPYQPKAIKRYLATASRVLRYVQDKCIQNEIPVHHWLVLLQQPDYIIEYLRLREKLGQATRTTINYLQVLKPLLFHAMTSFPYDDPTFPIVDGVPDHKVIDGFKYTLDQLLKAFPEIKKK
;
A
#
# COMPACT_ATOMS: atom_id res chain seq x y z
N MET A 1 -7.49 13.64 -33.30
CA MET A 1 -8.41 12.89 -32.40
C MET A 1 -7.77 11.53 -32.18
N LEU A 2 -6.93 11.39 -31.15
CA LEU A 2 -6.16 10.16 -30.89
C LEU A 2 -6.91 9.31 -29.87
N GLN A 3 -7.30 8.09 -30.28
CA GLN A 3 -7.89 7.08 -29.43
C GLN A 3 -6.83 6.60 -28.42
N VAL A 4 -7.12 6.73 -27.12
CA VAL A 4 -6.33 6.13 -26.04
C VAL A 4 -6.85 4.72 -25.84
N GLU A 5 -6.09 3.72 -26.30
CA GLU A 5 -6.38 2.32 -26.00
C GLU A 5 -6.10 2.05 -24.51
N LEU A 6 -7.18 1.89 -23.74
CA LEU A 6 -7.13 1.32 -22.39
C LEU A 6 -6.78 -0.16 -22.51
N TRP A 7 -5.50 -0.51 -22.33
CA TRP A 7 -5.08 -1.90 -22.29
C TRP A 7 -5.59 -2.59 -21.01
N LEU A 8 -6.58 -3.48 -21.15
CA LEU A 8 -7.17 -4.33 -20.10
C LEU A 8 -6.53 -5.75 -20.11
N GLY A 9 -5.25 -5.86 -20.44
CA GLY A 9 -4.55 -7.13 -20.60
C GLY A 9 -4.44 -7.97 -19.32
N SER A 10 -4.39 -9.29 -19.51
CA SER A 10 -4.21 -10.30 -18.46
C SER A 10 -2.84 -10.21 -17.79
N TRP A 11 -2.81 -10.23 -16.46
CA TRP A 11 -1.62 -10.17 -15.60
C TRP A 11 -1.08 -11.56 -15.22
N GLU A 12 -1.18 -12.55 -16.11
CA GLU A 12 -0.68 -13.89 -15.83
C GLU A 12 0.86 -13.90 -15.79
N LEU A 13 1.41 -14.08 -14.59
CA LEU A 13 2.83 -14.35 -14.40
C LEU A 13 3.16 -15.78 -14.84
N PRO A 14 4.29 -16.03 -15.53
CA PRO A 14 4.73 -17.38 -15.84
C PRO A 14 5.00 -18.18 -14.54
N ASN A 15 4.69 -19.48 -14.55
CA ASN A 15 4.95 -20.40 -13.44
C ASN A 15 6.47 -20.53 -13.19
N VAL A 16 7.02 -19.73 -12.29
CA VAL A 16 8.41 -19.84 -11.82
C VAL A 16 8.45 -20.62 -10.50
N PRO A 17 9.30 -21.65 -10.36
CA PRO A 17 9.48 -22.37 -9.09
C PRO A 17 10.11 -21.46 -8.02
N PHE A 18 9.51 -21.44 -6.83
CA PHE A 18 9.95 -20.64 -5.68
C PHE A 18 11.26 -21.20 -5.10
N VAL A 19 12.31 -20.38 -5.04
CA VAL A 19 13.57 -20.72 -4.35
C VAL A 19 13.65 -19.93 -3.04
N ASN A 20 13.63 -20.65 -1.92
CA ASN A 20 13.54 -20.08 -0.58
C ASN A 20 14.91 -19.56 -0.10
N HIS A 21 15.27 -18.32 -0.44
CA HIS A 21 16.54 -17.70 -0.04
C HIS A 21 16.48 -16.87 1.26
N VAL A 22 15.32 -16.72 1.90
CA VAL A 22 15.10 -15.65 2.92
C VAL A 22 15.00 -16.16 4.37
N ALA A 23 15.10 -17.47 4.60
CA ALA A 23 14.93 -18.07 5.93
C ALA A 23 15.86 -17.54 7.07
N PRO A 24 17.11 -17.05 6.86
CA PRO A 24 17.95 -16.68 8.00
C PRO A 24 17.84 -15.23 8.50
N TYR A 25 17.28 -14.28 7.74
CA TYR A 25 17.54 -12.85 7.99
C TYR A 25 16.41 -12.03 8.62
N VAL A 26 15.19 -12.57 8.73
CA VAL A 26 14.08 -11.85 9.38
C VAL A 26 13.82 -12.45 10.75
N LYS A 27 14.37 -11.81 11.80
CA LYS A 27 14.09 -12.17 13.20
C LYS A 27 12.58 -12.03 13.46
N ALA A 28 11.88 -13.16 13.50
CA ALA A 28 10.43 -13.27 13.69
C ALA A 28 9.88 -12.57 14.95
N SER A 29 10.75 -12.19 15.89
CA SER A 29 10.38 -11.50 17.12
C SER A 29 9.87 -10.07 16.92
N TYR A 30 10.23 -9.38 15.83
CA TYR A 30 9.80 -7.98 15.61
C TYR A 30 8.36 -7.85 15.10
N MET A 31 7.76 -8.89 14.52
CA MET A 31 6.43 -8.84 13.89
C MET A 31 5.29 -9.19 14.86
N ASN A 32 5.51 -10.07 15.85
CA ASN A 32 4.44 -10.62 16.70
C ASN A 32 3.85 -9.64 17.73
N TYR A 33 4.57 -8.57 18.09
CA TYR A 33 4.08 -7.60 19.08
C TYR A 33 2.99 -6.64 18.53
N TRP A 34 2.93 -6.44 17.20
CA TRP A 34 2.19 -5.32 16.61
C TRP A 34 0.70 -5.61 16.31
N CYS A 35 0.31 -6.88 16.16
CA CYS A 35 -1.04 -7.26 15.73
C CYS A 35 -2.10 -7.29 16.86
N ASN A 36 -1.71 -7.23 18.14
CA ASN A 36 -2.66 -7.42 19.25
C ASN A 36 -3.43 -6.16 19.68
N ASN A 37 -3.19 -4.99 19.07
CA ASN A 37 -3.74 -3.71 19.54
C ASN A 37 -4.81 -3.05 18.63
N ILE A 38 -5.41 -3.78 17.69
CA ILE A 38 -6.60 -3.30 16.96
C ILE A 38 -7.86 -3.84 17.65
N LYS A 39 -8.16 -3.31 18.84
CA LYS A 39 -9.52 -3.42 19.40
C LYS A 39 -10.43 -2.49 18.58
N ARG A 40 -11.59 -3.03 18.16
CA ARG A 40 -12.64 -2.23 17.51
C ARG A 40 -13.15 -1.23 18.53
N GLU A 41 -13.07 0.05 18.22
CA GLU A 41 -13.91 1.04 18.90
C GLU A 41 -15.24 1.10 18.17
N GLU A 42 -16.31 0.75 18.91
CA GLU A 42 -17.68 1.15 18.61
C GLU A 42 -17.73 2.67 18.46
N ILE A 43 -18.42 3.12 17.42
CA ILE A 43 -18.65 4.55 17.18
C ILE A 43 -19.68 4.99 18.23
N ASP A 44 -19.22 5.66 19.27
CA ASP A 44 -20.09 6.36 20.22
C ASP A 44 -20.95 7.37 19.46
N ARG A 45 -22.27 7.18 19.57
CA ARG A 45 -23.28 8.06 18.97
C ARG A 45 -23.37 9.33 19.81
N ILE A 46 -22.89 10.45 19.28
CA ILE A 46 -23.20 11.78 19.82
C ILE A 46 -24.60 12.17 19.28
N PRO A 47 -25.58 12.50 20.14
CA PRO A 47 -26.91 12.87 19.68
C PRO A 47 -26.97 14.32 19.19
N ASN A 48 -27.69 14.51 18.07
CA ASN A 48 -28.22 15.78 17.54
C ASN A 48 -27.23 16.89 17.17
N VAL A 49 -26.53 16.71 16.05
CA VAL A 49 -26.08 17.82 15.20
C VAL A 49 -26.75 17.67 13.82
N PRO A 50 -27.40 18.70 13.25
CA PRO A 50 -27.98 18.63 11.92
C PRO A 50 -26.93 18.23 10.89
N ASN A 51 -27.14 17.07 10.26
CA ASN A 51 -26.17 16.40 9.39
C ASN A 51 -26.14 17.06 8.00
N TYR A 52 -25.48 18.22 7.90
CA TYR A 52 -25.27 18.92 6.61
C TYR A 52 -24.17 18.29 5.74
N PHE A 53 -23.48 17.25 6.22
CA PHE A 53 -22.45 16.53 5.48
C PHE A 53 -22.74 15.03 5.56
N GLY A 54 -22.74 14.33 4.42
CA GLY A 54 -22.90 12.88 4.39
C GLY A 54 -21.92 12.15 5.33
N SER A 55 -22.25 10.90 5.67
CA SER A 55 -21.39 10.02 6.46
C SER A 55 -19.94 10.05 5.93
N LEU A 56 -18.97 9.81 6.81
CA LEU A 56 -17.56 9.75 6.41
C LEU A 56 -17.35 8.82 5.20
N ILE A 57 -18.08 7.71 5.15
CA ILE A 57 -18.03 6.76 4.03
C ILE A 57 -18.49 7.41 2.73
N GLU A 58 -19.63 8.11 2.71
CA GLU A 58 -20.13 8.82 1.53
C GLU A 58 -19.15 9.90 1.05
N ARG A 59 -18.59 10.68 1.97
CA ARG A 59 -17.57 11.69 1.64
C ARG A 59 -16.33 11.08 0.99
N LEU A 60 -15.86 9.95 1.52
CA LEU A 60 -14.70 9.24 0.96
C LEU A 60 -15.00 8.60 -0.40
N TRP A 61 -16.22 8.07 -0.60
CA TRP A 61 -16.66 7.55 -1.90
C TRP A 61 -16.77 8.66 -2.94
N GLY A 62 -17.38 9.78 -2.59
CA GLY A 62 -17.49 10.96 -3.47
C GLY A 62 -16.14 11.52 -3.88
N ALA A 63 -15.14 11.44 -3.01
CA ALA A 63 -13.76 11.83 -3.30
C ALA A 63 -12.93 10.75 -4.03
N GLY A 64 -13.51 9.59 -4.36
CA GLY A 64 -12.80 8.49 -5.02
C GLY A 64 -11.81 7.71 -4.13
N LEU A 65 -11.76 7.99 -2.83
CA LEU A 65 -10.76 7.46 -1.89
C LEU A 65 -11.09 6.02 -1.41
N GLN A 66 -12.17 5.41 -1.90
CA GLN A 66 -12.57 4.03 -1.57
C GLN A 66 -12.28 3.03 -2.69
N LYS A 67 -11.91 3.51 -3.88
CA LYS A 67 -11.49 2.66 -5.00
C LYS A 67 -10.27 1.84 -4.61
N GLN A 68 -10.15 0.65 -5.18
CA GLN A 68 -9.07 -0.31 -4.88
C GLN A 68 -8.45 -0.80 -6.18
N LEU A 69 -7.17 -1.14 -6.13
CA LEU A 69 -6.54 -1.98 -7.15
C LEU A 69 -7.28 -3.32 -7.21
N THR A 70 -7.22 -3.95 -8.36
CA THR A 70 -7.77 -5.29 -8.55
C THR A 70 -7.01 -6.29 -7.66
N LYS A 71 -7.65 -7.41 -7.32
CA LYS A 71 -7.05 -8.39 -6.39
C LYS A 71 -5.85 -9.12 -7.00
N ASP A 72 -5.84 -9.24 -8.31
CA ASP A 72 -4.81 -9.85 -9.14
C ASP A 72 -3.66 -8.90 -9.48
N HIS A 73 -3.75 -7.60 -9.12
CA HIS A 73 -2.68 -6.64 -9.34
C HIS A 73 -1.33 -7.17 -8.79
N PRO A 74 -0.23 -7.16 -9.58
CA PRO A 74 1.03 -7.82 -9.22
C PRO A 74 1.54 -7.48 -7.82
N LEU A 75 1.58 -6.19 -7.46
CA LEU A 75 2.00 -5.76 -6.12
C LEU A 75 1.10 -6.25 -4.98
N ILE A 76 -0.21 -6.36 -5.22
CA ILE A 76 -1.14 -6.89 -4.22
C ILE A 76 -0.94 -8.39 -4.05
N SER A 77 -0.63 -9.12 -5.13
CA SER A 77 -0.30 -10.54 -5.09
C SER A 77 1.03 -10.79 -4.37
N LEU A 78 2.09 -10.03 -4.69
CA LEU A 78 3.38 -10.09 -3.97
C LEU A 78 3.18 -9.87 -2.47
N TYR A 79 2.43 -8.82 -2.10
CA TYR A 79 2.23 -8.50 -0.69
C TYR A 79 1.34 -9.50 0.05
N ARG A 80 0.37 -10.08 -0.65
CA ARG A 80 -0.45 -11.18 -0.11
C ARG A 80 0.41 -12.39 0.23
N ASN A 81 1.36 -12.76 -0.62
CA ASN A 81 2.22 -13.93 -0.41
C ASN A 81 3.06 -13.78 0.87
N VAL A 82 3.63 -12.60 1.09
CA VAL A 82 4.35 -12.26 2.34
C VAL A 82 3.47 -12.46 3.57
N TYR A 83 2.22 -12.00 3.52
CA TYR A 83 1.30 -12.13 4.65
C TYR A 83 0.87 -13.57 4.91
N TRP A 84 0.69 -14.39 3.89
CA TRP A 84 0.39 -15.82 4.08
C TRP A 84 1.54 -16.56 4.75
N MET A 85 2.78 -16.21 4.44
CA MET A 85 3.95 -16.82 5.08
C MET A 85 4.11 -16.37 6.54
N THR A 86 3.86 -15.09 6.83
CA THR A 86 4.10 -14.51 8.16
C THR A 86 2.92 -14.65 9.12
N HIS A 87 1.68 -14.72 8.61
CA HIS A 87 0.46 -14.70 9.42
C HIS A 87 -0.62 -15.69 8.91
N PRO A 88 -0.28 -16.99 8.73
CA PRO A 88 -1.18 -17.96 8.07
C PRO A 88 -2.56 -18.10 8.73
N TYR A 89 -2.65 -17.81 10.04
CA TYR A 89 -3.89 -17.95 10.82
C TYR A 89 -4.71 -16.66 10.96
N GLN A 90 -4.35 -15.57 10.24
CA GLN A 90 -5.03 -14.27 10.36
C GLN A 90 -5.66 -13.74 9.05
N PRO A 91 -6.46 -14.53 8.31
CA PRO A 91 -6.95 -14.15 6.98
C PRO A 91 -7.79 -12.86 6.98
N LYS A 92 -8.52 -12.59 8.08
CA LYS A 92 -9.29 -11.35 8.24
C LYS A 92 -8.40 -10.11 8.35
N ALA A 93 -7.26 -10.21 9.03
CA ALA A 93 -6.30 -9.11 9.15
C ALA A 93 -5.60 -8.87 7.81
N ILE A 94 -5.13 -9.94 7.16
CA ILE A 94 -4.52 -9.90 5.83
C ILE A 94 -5.44 -9.18 4.83
N LYS A 95 -6.72 -9.57 4.77
CA LYS A 95 -7.70 -8.92 3.90
C LYS A 95 -7.81 -7.41 4.16
N ARG A 96 -7.74 -6.98 5.43
CA ARG A 96 -7.79 -5.55 5.79
C ARG A 96 -6.52 -4.82 5.38
N TYR A 97 -5.34 -5.39 5.62
CA TYR A 97 -4.07 -4.80 5.22
C TYR A 97 -3.97 -4.64 3.71
N LEU A 98 -4.32 -5.68 2.95
CA LEU A 98 -4.35 -5.62 1.49
C LEU A 98 -5.35 -4.59 0.98
N ALA A 99 -6.54 -4.48 1.58
CA ALA A 99 -7.52 -3.46 1.21
C ALA A 99 -7.01 -2.04 1.51
N THR A 100 -6.29 -1.85 2.61
CA THR A 100 -5.67 -0.56 2.97
C THR A 100 -4.60 -0.17 1.94
N ALA A 101 -3.65 -1.05 1.65
CA ALA A 101 -2.62 -0.81 0.64
C ALA A 101 -3.26 -0.57 -0.74
N SER A 102 -4.21 -1.41 -1.13
CA SER A 102 -4.91 -1.34 -2.41
C SER A 102 -5.64 -0.01 -2.63
N ARG A 103 -6.27 0.58 -1.59
CA ARG A 103 -6.91 1.90 -1.73
C ARG A 103 -5.91 3.03 -1.97
N VAL A 104 -4.82 3.04 -1.21
CA VAL A 104 -3.76 4.05 -1.36
C VAL A 104 -3.17 3.95 -2.77
N LEU A 105 -2.76 2.75 -3.17
CA LEU A 105 -2.08 2.53 -4.45
C LEU A 105 -3.00 2.77 -5.64
N ARG A 106 -4.31 2.54 -5.50
CA ARG A 106 -5.27 2.89 -6.55
C ARG A 106 -5.37 4.39 -6.74
N TYR A 107 -5.37 5.16 -5.67
CA TYR A 107 -5.34 6.62 -5.76
C TYR A 107 -4.06 7.11 -6.44
N VAL A 108 -2.90 6.54 -6.06
CA VAL A 108 -1.62 6.85 -6.70
C VAL A 108 -1.67 6.53 -8.20
N GLN A 109 -2.21 5.36 -8.58
CA GLN A 109 -2.36 4.98 -9.99
C GLN A 109 -3.24 5.99 -10.75
N ASP A 110 -4.40 6.35 -10.19
CA ASP A 110 -5.30 7.33 -10.80
C ASP A 110 -4.60 8.69 -10.98
N LYS A 111 -3.78 9.12 -10.01
CA LYS A 111 -2.98 10.35 -10.10
C LYS A 111 -1.86 10.28 -11.13
N CYS A 112 -1.14 9.16 -11.21
CA CYS A 112 -0.15 8.97 -12.25
C CYS A 112 -0.78 9.10 -13.65
N ILE A 113 -1.91 8.41 -13.88
CA ILE A 113 -2.64 8.47 -15.15
C ILE A 113 -3.10 9.90 -15.46
N GLN A 114 -3.66 10.61 -14.48
CA GLN A 114 -4.10 12.01 -14.64
C GLN A 114 -2.96 12.97 -14.97
N ASN A 115 -1.73 12.65 -14.55
CA ASN A 115 -0.54 13.48 -14.79
C ASN A 115 0.37 12.89 -15.86
N GLU A 116 -0.15 12.00 -16.71
CA GLU A 116 0.56 11.38 -17.84
C GLU A 116 1.84 10.63 -17.44
N ILE A 117 1.91 10.17 -16.19
CA ILE A 117 3.00 9.32 -15.69
C ILE A 117 2.68 7.87 -16.09
N PRO A 118 3.54 7.23 -16.89
CA PRO A 118 3.31 5.86 -17.35
C PRO A 118 3.38 4.86 -16.19
N VAL A 119 2.30 4.13 -15.95
CA VAL A 119 2.22 3.08 -14.91
C VAL A 119 2.28 1.69 -15.57
N HIS A 120 3.46 1.32 -16.08
CA HIS A 120 3.66 0.00 -16.69
C HIS A 120 4.11 -1.08 -15.69
N HIS A 121 4.61 -0.65 -14.53
CA HIS A 121 5.11 -1.55 -13.50
C HIS A 121 4.71 -1.02 -12.12
N TRP A 122 4.51 -1.93 -11.15
CA TRP A 122 4.05 -1.53 -9.81
C TRP A 122 5.05 -0.67 -9.05
N LEU A 123 6.34 -0.72 -9.40
CA LEU A 123 7.38 0.10 -8.81
C LEU A 123 7.01 1.58 -8.88
N VAL A 124 6.34 1.99 -9.95
CA VAL A 124 5.95 3.39 -10.16
C VAL A 124 5.06 3.85 -9.01
N LEU A 125 4.10 3.03 -8.57
CA LEU A 125 3.19 3.37 -7.49
C LEU A 125 3.89 3.58 -6.13
N LEU A 126 5.00 2.89 -5.91
CA LEU A 126 5.78 2.98 -4.68
C LEU A 126 6.87 4.06 -4.72
N GLN A 127 7.00 4.77 -5.83
CA GLN A 127 7.95 5.87 -6.02
C GLN A 127 7.25 7.24 -6.14
N GLN A 128 5.98 7.34 -5.76
CA GLN A 128 5.18 8.57 -5.79
C GLN A 128 4.77 9.00 -4.37
N PRO A 129 5.72 9.48 -3.53
CA PRO A 129 5.41 9.86 -2.16
C PRO A 129 4.35 10.95 -2.07
N ASP A 130 4.37 11.92 -2.99
CA ASP A 130 3.47 13.06 -2.95
C ASP A 130 2.01 12.63 -3.08
N TYR A 131 1.69 11.68 -3.98
CA TYR A 131 0.33 11.17 -4.11
C TYR A 131 -0.11 10.29 -2.94
N ILE A 132 0.82 9.56 -2.30
CA ILE A 132 0.53 8.82 -1.07
C ILE A 132 0.21 9.78 0.07
N ILE A 133 1.03 10.83 0.23
CA ILE A 133 0.83 11.87 1.25
C ILE A 133 -0.49 12.60 0.99
N GLU A 134 -0.75 13.00 -0.25
CA GLU A 134 -1.98 13.65 -0.67
C GLU A 134 -3.20 12.81 -0.30
N TYR A 135 -3.19 11.50 -0.63
CA TYR A 135 -4.27 10.58 -0.27
C TYR A 135 -4.55 10.57 1.23
N LEU A 136 -3.51 10.45 2.07
CA LEU A 136 -3.66 10.39 3.52
C LEU A 136 -4.20 11.72 4.08
N ARG A 137 -3.67 12.86 3.61
CA ARG A 137 -4.12 14.20 4.02
C ARG A 137 -5.54 14.50 3.60
N LEU A 138 -5.96 14.08 2.40
CA LEU A 138 -7.34 14.24 1.94
C LEU A 138 -8.32 13.47 2.82
N ARG A 139 -7.97 12.25 3.27
CA ARG A 139 -8.83 11.49 4.19
C ARG A 139 -8.97 12.20 5.54
N GLU A 140 -7.90 12.75 6.08
CA GLU A 140 -7.94 13.56 7.32
C GLU A 140 -8.82 14.80 7.14
N LYS A 141 -8.67 15.52 6.02
CA LYS A 141 -9.51 16.68 5.66
C LYS A 141 -10.99 16.32 5.57
N LEU A 142 -11.31 15.11 5.14
CA LEU A 142 -12.69 14.58 5.10
C LEU A 142 -13.16 14.00 6.43
N GLY A 143 -12.40 14.18 7.52
CA GLY A 143 -12.79 13.79 8.87
C GLY A 143 -12.38 12.40 9.31
N GLN A 144 -11.47 11.73 8.60
CA GLN A 144 -10.83 10.52 9.12
C GLN A 144 -9.92 10.87 10.30
N ALA A 145 -9.96 10.09 11.38
CA ALA A 145 -9.08 10.29 12.52
C ALA A 145 -7.61 10.05 12.17
N THR A 146 -6.70 10.86 12.72
CA THR A 146 -5.24 10.71 12.57
C THR A 146 -4.75 9.32 13.01
N ARG A 147 -5.40 8.70 14.00
CA ARG A 147 -5.09 7.31 14.40
C ARG A 147 -5.28 6.32 13.25
N THR A 148 -6.30 6.52 12.41
CA THR A 148 -6.51 5.71 11.21
C THR A 148 -5.41 5.96 10.18
N THR A 149 -4.95 7.20 10.01
CA THR A 149 -3.78 7.52 9.17
C THR A 149 -2.53 6.76 9.63
N ILE A 150 -2.27 6.72 10.94
CA ILE A 150 -1.18 5.91 11.52
C ILE A 150 -1.34 4.43 11.16
N ASN A 151 -2.56 3.87 11.23
CA ASN A 151 -2.80 2.48 10.83
C ASN A 151 -2.54 2.23 9.33
N TYR A 152 -2.80 3.22 8.46
CA TYR A 152 -2.43 3.12 7.05
C TYR A 152 -0.91 3.08 6.87
N LEU A 153 -0.19 3.95 7.56
CA LEU A 153 1.26 4.03 7.53
C LEU A 153 1.92 2.75 8.06
N GLN A 154 1.31 2.11 9.07
CA GLN A 154 1.73 0.80 9.58
C GLN A 154 1.57 -0.34 8.55
N VAL A 155 0.71 -0.18 7.54
CA VAL A 155 0.62 -1.11 6.41
C VAL A 155 1.62 -0.73 5.31
N LEU A 156 1.80 0.56 5.01
CA LEU A 156 2.67 1.00 3.92
C LEU A 156 4.17 0.82 4.23
N LYS A 157 4.59 1.01 5.48
CA LYS A 157 6.00 0.84 5.88
C LYS A 157 6.55 -0.56 5.58
N PRO A 158 5.91 -1.66 6.03
CA PRO A 158 6.37 -3.01 5.68
C PRO A 158 6.26 -3.28 4.18
N LEU A 159 5.24 -2.78 3.48
CA LEU A 159 5.14 -2.89 2.03
C LEU A 159 6.39 -2.33 1.32
N LEU A 160 6.82 -1.12 1.69
CA LEU A 160 8.03 -0.49 1.15
C LEU A 160 9.30 -1.27 1.53
N PHE A 161 9.36 -1.83 2.74
CA PHE A 161 10.49 -2.67 3.15
C PHE A 161 10.62 -3.93 2.29
N HIS A 162 9.49 -4.62 2.00
CA HIS A 162 9.48 -5.76 1.11
C HIS A 162 9.81 -5.39 -0.33
N ALA A 163 9.37 -4.22 -0.80
CA ALA A 163 9.74 -3.69 -2.11
C ALA A 163 11.26 -3.44 -2.25
N MET A 164 11.94 -3.12 -1.15
CA MET A 164 13.39 -2.95 -1.10
C MET A 164 14.17 -4.26 -0.94
N THR A 165 13.51 -5.37 -0.62
CA THR A 165 14.20 -6.60 -0.17
C THR A 165 13.73 -7.85 -0.89
N SER A 166 12.50 -8.31 -0.68
CA SER A 166 12.03 -9.60 -1.20
C SER A 166 11.36 -9.51 -2.57
N PHE A 167 10.53 -8.48 -2.81
CA PHE A 167 9.79 -8.36 -4.07
C PHE A 167 10.66 -8.33 -5.33
N PRO A 168 11.86 -7.70 -5.35
CA PRO A 168 12.72 -7.74 -6.53
C PRO A 168 13.11 -9.14 -6.99
N TYR A 169 13.15 -10.11 -6.08
CA TYR A 169 13.49 -11.50 -6.39
C TYR A 169 12.26 -12.36 -6.68
N ASP A 170 11.08 -11.95 -6.18
CA ASP A 170 9.81 -12.62 -6.41
C ASP A 170 9.12 -12.16 -7.71
N ASP A 171 9.59 -11.07 -8.32
CA ASP A 171 9.06 -10.50 -9.55
C ASP A 171 10.08 -10.62 -10.70
N PRO A 172 9.83 -11.48 -11.71
CA PRO A 172 10.76 -11.66 -12.82
C PRO A 172 10.88 -10.44 -13.74
N THR A 173 9.97 -9.47 -13.62
CA THR A 173 9.98 -8.23 -14.41
C THR A 173 10.69 -7.07 -13.69
N PHE A 174 11.16 -7.30 -12.46
CA PHE A 174 11.89 -6.29 -11.71
C PHE A 174 13.24 -5.97 -12.37
N PRO A 175 13.66 -4.69 -12.44
CA PRO A 175 14.96 -4.32 -13.00
C PRO A 175 16.14 -4.89 -12.20
N ILE A 176 16.95 -5.73 -12.85
CA ILE A 176 18.17 -6.33 -12.30
C ILE A 176 19.39 -5.79 -13.07
N VAL A 177 20.42 -5.35 -12.35
CA VAL A 177 21.71 -4.89 -12.89
C VAL A 177 22.82 -5.69 -12.20
N ASP A 178 23.70 -6.32 -12.98
CA ASP A 178 24.81 -7.14 -12.46
C ASP A 178 24.38 -8.24 -11.47
N GLY A 179 23.20 -8.84 -11.71
CA GLY A 179 22.65 -9.93 -10.89
C GLY A 179 22.02 -9.49 -9.57
N VAL A 180 21.89 -8.18 -9.32
CA VAL A 180 21.23 -7.62 -8.13
C VAL A 180 20.13 -6.61 -8.50
N PRO A 181 19.14 -6.37 -7.62
CA PRO A 181 18.13 -5.33 -7.84
C PRO A 181 18.73 -3.96 -8.14
N ASP A 182 18.21 -3.26 -9.15
CA ASP A 182 18.69 -1.92 -9.53
C ASP A 182 18.60 -0.96 -8.33
N HIS A 183 19.75 -0.50 -7.85
CA HIS A 183 19.88 0.40 -6.73
C HIS A 183 19.07 1.69 -6.90
N LYS A 184 18.92 2.21 -8.14
CA LYS A 184 18.13 3.43 -8.38
C LYS A 184 16.65 3.20 -8.06
N VAL A 185 16.15 2.02 -8.37
CA VAL A 185 14.76 1.64 -8.08
C VAL A 185 14.57 1.47 -6.57
N ILE A 186 15.52 0.80 -5.91
CA ILE A 186 15.51 0.61 -4.45
C ILE A 186 15.58 1.95 -3.71
N ASP A 187 16.46 2.86 -4.14
CA ASP A 187 16.60 4.20 -3.58
C ASP A 187 15.31 5.03 -3.76
N GLY A 188 14.56 4.83 -4.85
CA GLY A 188 13.24 5.44 -5.03
C GLY A 188 12.22 5.00 -3.98
N PHE A 189 12.23 3.72 -3.58
CA PHE A 189 11.37 3.24 -2.49
C PHE A 189 11.80 3.78 -1.13
N LYS A 190 13.12 3.84 -0.90
CA LYS A 190 13.70 4.42 0.32
C LYS A 190 13.34 5.90 0.44
N TYR A 191 13.49 6.67 -0.63
CA TYR A 191 13.06 8.07 -0.71
C TYR A 191 11.59 8.21 -0.35
N THR A 192 10.72 7.35 -0.89
CA THR A 192 9.30 7.36 -0.58
C THR A 192 9.03 7.12 0.91
N LEU A 193 9.68 6.13 1.51
CA LEU A 193 9.57 5.88 2.95
C LEU A 193 10.02 7.08 3.78
N ASP A 194 11.15 7.70 3.42
CA ASP A 194 11.68 8.87 4.11
C ASP A 194 10.74 10.07 4.04
N GLN A 195 10.12 10.32 2.87
CA GLN A 195 9.10 11.37 2.73
C GLN A 195 7.88 11.10 3.61
N LEU A 196 7.40 9.85 3.68
CA LEU A 196 6.28 9.50 4.56
C LEU A 196 6.63 9.71 6.04
N LEU A 197 7.82 9.31 6.47
CA LEU A 197 8.30 9.51 7.83
C LEU A 197 8.52 10.99 8.18
N LYS A 198 8.83 11.82 7.19
CA LYS A 198 8.95 13.29 7.33
C LYS A 198 7.56 13.95 7.41
N ALA A 199 6.63 13.55 6.55
CA ALA A 199 5.28 14.10 6.49
C ALA A 199 4.41 13.69 7.69
N PHE A 200 4.69 12.54 8.29
CA PHE A 200 3.94 11.96 9.42
C PHE A 200 4.90 11.49 10.53
N PRO A 201 5.50 12.42 11.30
CA PRO A 201 6.51 12.10 12.31
C PRO A 201 5.98 11.24 13.47
N GLU A 202 4.65 11.16 13.64
CA GLU A 202 3.98 10.36 14.67
C GLU A 202 4.28 8.86 14.54
N ILE A 203 4.71 8.39 13.36
CA ILE A 203 5.15 7.01 13.13
C ILE A 203 6.41 6.67 13.94
N LYS A 204 7.30 7.65 14.21
CA LYS A 204 8.60 7.42 14.88
C LYS A 204 8.48 7.25 16.40
N LYS A 205 7.34 7.58 17.00
CA LYS A 205 7.18 7.70 18.46
C LYS A 205 6.73 6.41 19.18
N LYS A 206 6.82 5.24 18.57
CA LYS A 206 6.41 3.96 19.19
C LYS A 206 7.37 2.82 18.89
#